data_AF-A0A813HPE1-F1
#
_entry.id   AF-A0A813HPE1-F1
#
_cell.length_a   1.000
_cell.length_b   1.000
_cell.length_c   1.000
_cell.angle_alpha   90.00
_cell.angle_beta   90.00
_cell.angle_gamma   90.00
#
_symmetry.space_group_name_H-M   'P 1'
#
loop_
_entity.id
_entity.type
_entity.pdbx_description
1 polymer ?
#
loop_
_entity_poly.entity_id
_entity_poly.type
_entity_poly.pdbx_seq_one_letter_code
_entity_poly.pdbx_strand_id
1 'polypeptide(L)'
;MGQSMPKQPPPNIKRDSSLRHFFEVDRGFWNCEQEFLMKKHGISVDIGNHMSLCRLANGRMVAIDAITLTDSAKAELDWLTLDGSLLEAV
;
A
#
# COMPACT_ATOMS: atom_id res chain seq x y z
N MET A 1 29.90 -9.44 9.14
CA MET A 1 28.71 -9.65 8.28
C MET A 1 27.80 -8.45 8.46
N GLY A 2 27.89 -7.46 7.57
CA GLY A 2 27.06 -6.26 7.65
C GLY A 2 25.69 -6.55 7.08
N GLN A 3 24.63 -6.42 7.89
CA GLN A 3 23.27 -6.49 7.40
C GLN A 3 23.09 -5.34 6.41
N SER A 4 22.81 -5.65 5.14
CA SER A 4 22.42 -4.63 4.17
C SER A 4 21.12 -4.02 4.68
N MET A 5 21.14 -2.72 4.99
CA MET A 5 19.90 -1.97 5.25
C MET A 5 18.92 -2.25 4.10
N PRO A 6 17.62 -2.44 4.39
CA PRO A 6 16.64 -2.57 3.33
C PRO A 6 16.75 -1.33 2.44
N LYS A 7 17.07 -1.54 1.16
CA LYS A 7 17.17 -0.45 0.20
C LYS A 7 15.79 0.19 0.15
N GLN A 8 15.67 1.41 0.67
CA GLN A 8 14.45 2.19 0.49
C GLN A 8 14.13 2.22 -1.01
N PRO A 9 12.85 2.06 -1.38
CA PRO A 9 12.46 2.17 -2.77
C PRO A 9 12.97 3.50 -3.35
N PRO A 10 13.37 3.54 -4.64
CA PRO A 10 13.95 4.73 -5.22
C PRO A 10 13.01 5.94 -5.03
N PRO A 11 13.53 7.14 -4.70
CA PRO A 11 12.70 8.32 -4.44
C PRO A 11 11.84 8.77 -5.64
N ASN A 12 12.10 8.22 -6.83
CA ASN A 12 11.43 8.53 -8.09
C ASN A 12 10.55 7.36 -8.60
N ILE A 13 9.94 6.60 -7.71
CA ILE A 13 8.84 5.72 -8.12
C ILE A 13 7.81 6.57 -8.88
N LYS A 14 7.46 6.15 -10.10
CA LYS A 14 6.39 6.78 -10.86
C LYS A 14 5.10 6.53 -10.11
N ARG A 15 4.70 7.50 -9.28
CA ARG A 15 3.35 7.55 -8.71
C ARG A 15 2.40 7.61 -9.89
N ASP A 16 1.54 6.60 -10.03
CA ASP A 16 0.43 6.71 -10.97
C ASP A 16 -0.41 7.90 -10.50
N SER A 17 -0.48 8.95 -11.32
CA SER A 17 -1.21 10.17 -10.97
C SER A 17 -2.72 9.94 -10.76
N SER A 18 -3.24 8.77 -11.17
CA SER A 18 -4.63 8.39 -10.97
C SER A 18 -4.91 7.81 -9.57
N LEU A 19 -3.88 7.40 -8.82
CA LEU A 19 -3.98 6.81 -7.49
C LEU A 19 -3.31 7.72 -6.45
N ARG A 20 -4.01 8.01 -5.36
CA ARG A 20 -3.56 8.89 -4.28
C ARG A 20 -3.05 8.13 -3.07
N HIS A 21 -3.52 6.91 -2.86
CA HIS A 21 -3.17 6.07 -1.72
C HIS A 21 -2.31 4.89 -2.12
N PHE A 22 -2.57 4.26 -3.27
CA PHE A 22 -1.79 3.15 -3.77
C PHE A 22 -0.70 3.59 -4.76
N PHE A 23 0.56 3.32 -4.42
CA PHE A 23 1.72 3.65 -5.25
C PHE A 23 2.41 2.38 -5.73
N GLU A 24 2.51 2.19 -7.04
CA GLU A 24 3.24 1.06 -7.63
C GLU A 24 4.74 1.23 -7.44
N VAL A 25 5.33 0.55 -6.46
CA VAL A 25 6.76 0.65 -6.12
C VAL A 25 7.64 -0.24 -7.01
N ASP A 26 7.05 -1.31 -7.56
CA ASP A 26 7.63 -2.19 -8.58
C ASP A 26 6.50 -2.78 -9.43
N ARG A 27 6.80 -3.35 -10.59
CA ARG A 27 5.80 -3.87 -11.53
C ARG A 27 4.89 -4.90 -10.86
N GLY A 28 3.62 -4.55 -10.69
CA GLY A 28 2.62 -5.37 -10.05
C GLY A 28 2.68 -5.36 -8.52
N PHE A 29 3.38 -4.41 -7.89
CA PHE A 29 3.49 -4.30 -6.44
C PHE A 29 3.20 -2.87 -6.01
N TRP A 30 2.15 -2.69 -5.20
CA TRP A 30 1.71 -1.40 -4.70
C TRP A 30 1.85 -1.32 -3.19
N ASN A 31 2.25 -0.16 -2.68
CA ASN A 31 2.10 0.18 -1.28
C ASN A 31 0.93 1.16 -1.11
N CYS A 32 0.08 0.91 -0.12
CA CYS A 32 -0.89 1.87 0.37
C CYS A 32 -0.22 2.77 1.40
N GLU A 33 -0.20 4.08 1.15
CA GLU A 33 0.17 5.08 2.14
C GLU A 33 -1.11 5.78 2.61
N GLN A 34 -1.34 5.74 3.92
CA GLN A 34 -2.40 6.51 4.53
C GLN A 34 -1.87 7.16 5.81
N GLU A 35 -2.16 8.44 5.98
CA GLU A 35 -1.85 9.15 7.21
C GLU A 35 -2.56 8.43 8.37
N PHE A 36 -1.79 8.02 9.37
CA PHE A 36 -2.32 7.43 10.58
C PHE A 36 -1.78 8.18 11.78
N LEU A 37 -2.54 9.19 12.17
CA LEU A 37 -2.24 10.04 13.32
C LEU A 37 -2.60 9.32 14.62
N MET A 38 -1.61 8.69 15.26
CA MET A 38 -1.75 8.23 16.64
C MET A 38 -1.56 9.42 17.59
N LYS A 39 -2.55 9.67 18.46
CA LYS A 39 -2.38 10.58 19.59
C LYS A 39 -1.76 9.84 20.77
N LYS A 40 -0.49 10.10 21.06
CA LYS A 40 0.19 9.61 22.26
C LYS A 40 0.60 10.81 23.12
N HIS A 41 0.08 10.90 24.35
CA HIS A 41 0.34 12.03 25.26
C HIS A 41 0.05 13.42 24.67
N GLY A 42 -1.00 13.55 23.85
CA GLY A 42 -1.39 14.84 23.25
C GLY A 42 -0.59 15.25 22.01
N ILE A 43 0.39 14.44 21.59
CA ILE A 43 1.15 14.65 20.34
C ILE A 43 0.57 13.71 19.28
N SER A 44 0.16 14.27 18.14
CA SER A 44 -0.19 13.48 16.96
C SER A 44 1.11 13.07 16.26
N VAL A 45 1.40 11.77 16.24
CA VAL A 45 2.49 11.20 15.45
C VAL A 45 1.84 10.47 14.28
N ASP A 46 2.15 10.90 13.06
CA ASP A 46 1.83 10.11 11.88
C ASP A 46 2.82 8.96 11.81
N ILE A 47 2.31 7.73 11.93
CA ILE A 47 3.12 6.53 11.82
C ILE A 47 2.89 5.78 10.51
N GLY A 48 2.14 6.36 9.57
CA GLY A 48 1.97 5.86 8.20
C GLY A 48 1.56 4.38 8.17
N ASN A 49 0.28 4.08 8.15
CA ASN A 49 -0.11 2.67 8.07
C ASN A 49 0.16 2.15 6.65
N HIS A 50 0.90 1.05 6.53
CA HIS A 50 1.38 0.54 5.25
C HIS A 50 0.83 -0.86 4.95
N MET A 51 -0.23 -0.94 4.15
CA MET A 51 -0.63 -2.18 3.47
C MET A 51 0.15 -2.30 2.15
N SER A 52 0.45 -3.51 1.70
CA SER A 52 0.91 -3.76 0.32
C SER A 52 -0.10 -4.58 -0.47
N LEU A 53 -0.13 -4.41 -1.78
CA LEU A 53 -0.90 -5.20 -2.73
C LEU A 53 0.04 -5.77 -3.78
N CYS A 54 0.02 -7.09 -3.99
CA CYS A 54 0.92 -7.77 -4.91
C CYS A 54 0.13 -8.55 -5.96
N ARG A 55 0.42 -8.33 -7.24
CA ARG A 55 -0.15 -9.11 -8.35
C ARG A 55 0.70 -10.35 -8.61
N LEU A 56 0.05 -11.51 -8.51
CA LEU A 56 0.60 -12.81 -8.82
C LEU A 56 0.72 -13.02 -10.34
N ALA A 57 1.51 -14.04 -10.73
CA ALA A 57 1.74 -14.38 -12.14
C ALA A 57 0.45 -14.76 -12.91
N ASN A 58 -0.56 -15.26 -12.20
CA ASN A 58 -1.88 -15.60 -12.76
C ASN A 58 -2.81 -14.37 -12.89
N GLY A 59 -2.36 -13.17 -12.52
CA GLY A 59 -3.15 -11.93 -12.54
C GLY A 59 -4.03 -11.70 -11.31
N ARG A 60 -4.09 -12.65 -10.37
CA ARG A 60 -4.72 -12.46 -9.06
C ARG A 60 -3.87 -11.58 -8.16
N MET A 61 -4.42 -11.18 -7.03
CA MET A 61 -3.79 -10.26 -6.09
C MET A 61 -3.80 -10.80 -4.67
N VAL A 62 -2.75 -10.47 -3.92
CA VAL A 62 -2.63 -10.72 -2.49
C VAL A 62 -2.43 -9.38 -1.80
N ALA A 63 -3.27 -9.10 -0.81
CA ALA A 63 -3.02 -8.02 0.13
C ALA A 63 -2.06 -8.53 1.21
N ILE A 64 -1.12 -7.70 1.63
CA ILE A 64 -0.16 -8.02 2.68
C ILE A 64 -0.25 -6.93 3.73
N ASP A 65 -0.49 -7.35 4.96
CA ASP A 65 -0.93 -6.50 6.07
C ASP A 65 -2.34 -5.93 5.85
N ALA A 66 -3.03 -5.63 6.95
CA ALA A 66 -4.41 -5.15 6.91
C ALA A 66 -4.53 -3.86 7.71
N ILE A 67 -5.01 -2.82 7.03
CA ILE A 67 -5.22 -1.50 7.61
C ILE A 67 -6.68 -1.09 7.46
N THR A 68 -7.15 -0.20 8.33
CA THR A 68 -8.43 0.46 8.12
C THR A 68 -8.29 1.48 6.99
N LEU A 69 -8.97 1.23 5.88
CA LEU A 69 -8.97 2.10 4.70
C LEU A 69 -9.99 3.23 4.87
N THR A 70 -9.60 4.44 4.45
CA THR A 70 -10.54 5.52 4.14
C THR A 70 -11.39 5.16 2.92
N ASP A 71 -12.53 5.82 2.74
CA ASP A 71 -13.40 5.59 1.58
C ASP A 71 -12.67 5.78 0.24
N SER A 72 -11.75 6.75 0.16
CA SER A 72 -10.94 6.99 -1.04
C SER A 72 -9.91 5.89 -1.27
N ALA A 73 -9.20 5.43 -0.24
CA ALA A 73 -8.27 4.31 -0.36
C ALA A 73 -9.00 3.00 -0.70
N LYS A 74 -10.20 2.79 -0.15
CA LYS A 74 -11.06 1.65 -0.50
C LYS A 74 -11.46 1.70 -1.98
N ALA A 75 -11.89 2.86 -2.49
CA ALA A 75 -12.26 2.98 -3.91
C ALA A 75 -11.08 2.65 -4.85
N GLU A 76 -9.86 3.03 -4.47
CA GLU A 76 -8.64 2.65 -5.22
C GLU A 76 -8.36 1.15 -5.14
N LEU A 77 -8.48 0.54 -3.96
CA LEU A 77 -8.35 -0.91 -3.79
C LEU A 77 -9.39 -1.66 -4.64
N ASP A 78 -10.64 -1.25 -4.59
CA ASP A 78 -11.73 -1.85 -5.36
C ASP A 78 -11.47 -1.70 -6.87
N TRP A 79 -10.95 -0.55 -7.32
CA TRP A 79 -10.58 -0.37 -8.73
C TRP A 79 -9.43 -1.31 -9.15
N LEU A 80 -8.39 -1.43 -8.33
CA LEU A 80 -7.24 -2.32 -8.60
C LEU A 80 -7.64 -3.80 -8.60
N THR A 81 -8.59 -4.17 -7.73
CA THR A 81 -8.94 -5.57 -7.46
C THR A 81 -10.23 -6.02 -8.15
N LEU A 82 -10.86 -5.15 -8.96
CA LEU A 82 -12.18 -5.37 -9.55
C LEU A 82 -13.20 -5.74 -8.46
N ASP A 83 -13.43 -4.80 -7.54
CA ASP A 83 -14.30 -4.93 -6.36
C ASP A 83 -13.97 -6.18 -5.52
N GLY A 84 -12.68 -6.41 -5.28
CA GLY A 84 -12.16 -7.54 -4.54
C GLY A 84 -12.17 -8.88 -5.29
N SER A 85 -12.74 -8.97 -6.50
CA SER A 85 -12.84 -10.24 -7.24
C SER A 85 -11.48 -10.83 -7.65
N LEU A 86 -10.43 -10.02 -7.71
CA LEU A 86 -9.06 -10.45 -7.98
C LEU A 86 -8.29 -10.86 -6.72
N LEU A 87 -8.80 -10.58 -5.51
CA LEU A 87 -8.13 -10.95 -4.27
C LEU A 87 -8.20 -12.47 -4.04
N GLU A 88 -7.03 -13.07 -3.87
CA GLU A 88 -6.87 -14.49 -3.57
C GLU A 88 -6.57 -14.72 -2.08
N ALA A 89 -5.90 -13.76 -1.44
CA ALA A 89 -5.59 -13.77 -0.01
C ALA A 89 -5.37 -12.35 0.54
N VAL A 90 -5.45 -12.24 1.87
CA VAL A 90 -5.12 -11.08 2.70
C VAL A 90 -4.22 -11.54 3.85
#